data_AF-A0A5E4MXR5-F1
#
_entry.id   AF-A0A5E4MXR5-F1
#
_cell.length_a   1.000
_cell.length_b   1.000
_cell.length_c   1.000
_cell.angle_alpha   90.00
_cell.angle_beta   90.00
_cell.angle_gamma   90.00
#
_symmetry.space_group_name_H-M   'P 1'
#
loop_
_entity.id
_entity.type
_entity.pdbx_description
1 polymer ?
#
loop_
_entity_poly.entity_id
_entity_poly.type
_entity_poly.pdbx_seq_one_letter_code
_entity_poly.pdbx_strand_id
1 'polypeptide(L)'
;MKCHPRGTRDVLTFFILFAFIPVTLCSLMQNAFDINYWRCVMKRTDQCPDMDIKIFLYSNGAQRKKLIDVRNKNALRYSGWDPSKRNVIIIHGFNGTESKTPMTIIRNAYLNRKDYNVFTVDWEPLTFFPCYLSSLSNTRLVAQCTAQFYAHLTHSGASAYDIHCVGHSLGAHICGMMSNHLTHRQHKIIGLDPARPLVDRYGSAEFRLTRDDATMVQVIHTNAGFLGEAPQVGHVDFCVNGGRLQPSCANEPRNIRRARCSHFLSACFFAASVSERGKRHRGVPCSSTCQPLSPAYTKDVRVSMGFHTPDNARGTFCIKMRNSKSCPFD
;
A
#
# COMPACT_ATOMS: atom_id res chain seq x y z
N MET A 1 -12.22 -33.07 -76.02
CA MET A 1 -11.55 -34.36 -76.30
C MET A 1 -10.84 -34.84 -75.04
N LYS A 2 -11.06 -36.10 -74.68
CA LYS A 2 -10.45 -36.79 -73.53
C LYS A 2 -8.94 -36.93 -73.72
N CYS A 3 -8.19 -36.92 -72.61
CA CYS A 3 -7.15 -37.90 -72.34
C CYS A 3 -7.05 -38.15 -70.82
N HIS A 4 -7.01 -39.42 -70.46
CA HIS A 4 -6.95 -40.00 -69.12
C HIS A 4 -5.65 -40.88 -69.07
N PRO A 5 -5.33 -41.61 -68.00
CA PRO A 5 -4.30 -41.29 -67.01
C PRO A 5 -3.13 -42.32 -66.96
N ARG A 6 -2.06 -42.00 -66.23
CA ARG A 6 -1.15 -42.95 -65.53
C ARG A 6 -0.53 -42.17 -64.36
N GLY A 7 -0.41 -42.63 -63.12
CA GLY A 7 -0.67 -43.92 -62.50
C GLY A 7 0.14 -43.99 -61.21
N THR A 8 -0.57 -44.06 -60.07
CA THR A 8 -0.26 -44.81 -58.83
C THR A 8 0.92 -44.44 -57.90
N ARG A 9 0.62 -44.59 -56.59
CA ARG A 9 1.39 -44.41 -55.33
C ARG A 9 1.24 -43.00 -54.74
N ASP A 10 0.56 -42.73 -53.62
CA ASP A 10 0.10 -43.55 -52.50
C ASP A 10 -1.18 -42.92 -51.90
N VAL A 11 -2.23 -43.72 -51.71
CA VAL A 11 -3.43 -43.36 -50.94
C VAL A 11 -3.62 -44.47 -49.94
N LEU A 12 -3.14 -44.30 -48.69
CA LEU A 12 -3.77 -44.86 -47.48
C LEU A 12 -3.00 -44.54 -46.19
N THR A 13 -2.81 -43.26 -45.80
CA THR A 13 -2.42 -42.98 -44.41
C THR A 13 -2.74 -41.56 -43.91
N PHE A 14 -3.91 -41.00 -44.20
CA PHE A 14 -4.32 -39.74 -43.53
C PHE A 14 -5.84 -39.60 -43.42
N PHE A 15 -6.51 -40.64 -42.93
CA PHE A 15 -7.83 -40.50 -42.33
C PHE A 15 -7.87 -41.42 -41.11
N ILE A 16 -8.51 -40.92 -40.03
CA ILE A 16 -8.59 -41.46 -38.67
C ILE A 16 -7.52 -40.88 -37.73
N LEU A 17 -7.74 -39.64 -37.30
CA LEU A 17 -7.54 -39.16 -35.92
C LEU A 17 -8.28 -37.83 -35.67
N PHE A 18 -9.46 -37.66 -36.28
CA PHE A 18 -10.42 -36.62 -35.92
C PHE A 18 -11.68 -37.29 -35.36
N ALA A 19 -11.55 -37.86 -34.16
CA ALA A 19 -12.68 -38.20 -33.30
C ALA A 19 -12.13 -38.29 -31.87
N PHE A 20 -12.83 -37.65 -30.94
CA PHE A 20 -12.52 -37.55 -29.51
C PHE A 20 -11.52 -36.46 -29.08
N ILE A 21 -11.80 -35.21 -29.45
CA ILE A 21 -11.66 -34.14 -28.45
C ILE A 21 -12.95 -34.17 -27.65
N PRO A 22 -12.95 -34.56 -26.37
CA PRO A 22 -14.15 -34.48 -25.57
C PRO A 22 -14.55 -33.00 -25.49
N VAL A 23 -15.83 -32.72 -25.71
CA VAL A 23 -16.45 -31.38 -25.73
C VAL A 23 -16.23 -30.61 -24.39
N THR A 24 -15.61 -31.26 -23.41
CA THR A 24 -15.18 -30.70 -22.11
C THR A 24 -13.83 -29.97 -22.13
N LEU A 25 -12.98 -30.12 -23.16
CA LEU A 25 -11.68 -29.41 -23.24
C LEU A 25 -11.77 -28.05 -23.95
N CYS A 26 -12.76 -27.84 -24.81
CA CYS A 26 -13.01 -26.54 -25.45
C CYS A 26 -13.70 -25.55 -24.48
N SER A 27 -14.48 -26.06 -23.52
CA SER A 27 -15.13 -25.26 -22.46
C SER A 27 -14.19 -24.88 -21.30
N LEU A 28 -13.03 -25.53 -21.16
CA LEU A 28 -11.98 -25.15 -20.21
C LEU A 28 -11.05 -24.04 -20.73
N MET A 29 -10.87 -23.95 -22.06
CA MET A 29 -10.06 -22.90 -22.69
C MET A 29 -10.84 -21.60 -22.97
N GLN A 30 -12.17 -21.66 -23.05
CA GLN A 30 -13.02 -20.46 -23.18
C GLN A 30 -13.09 -19.65 -21.88
N ASN A 31 -12.96 -20.31 -20.71
CA ASN A 31 -13.01 -19.64 -19.40
C ASN A 31 -11.67 -19.02 -18.96
N ALA A 32 -10.55 -19.38 -19.61
CA ALA A 32 -9.23 -18.83 -19.29
C ALA A 32 -8.93 -17.50 -20.00
N PHE A 33 -9.69 -17.18 -21.06
CA PHE A 33 -9.56 -15.95 -21.84
C PHE A 33 -10.77 -15.01 -21.68
N ASP A 34 -11.70 -15.32 -20.80
CA ASP A 34 -12.76 -14.38 -20.44
C ASP A 34 -12.23 -13.35 -19.44
N ILE A 35 -11.68 -12.25 -19.98
CA ILE A 35 -11.30 -11.06 -19.23
C ILE A 35 -12.53 -10.44 -18.51
N ASN A 36 -13.77 -10.89 -18.82
CA ASN A 36 -14.99 -10.48 -18.13
C ASN A 36 -15.36 -11.33 -16.91
N TYR A 37 -14.66 -12.43 -16.61
CA TYR A 37 -14.94 -13.23 -15.41
C TYR A 37 -14.66 -12.43 -14.12
N TRP A 38 -13.69 -11.51 -14.19
CA TRP A 38 -13.42 -10.52 -13.16
C TRP A 38 -13.81 -9.16 -13.71
N ARG A 39 -14.95 -8.59 -13.30
CA ARG A 39 -15.36 -7.21 -13.65
C ARG A 39 -14.43 -6.20 -12.98
N CYS A 40 -13.18 -6.12 -13.43
CA CYS A 40 -12.18 -5.20 -12.93
C CYS A 40 -12.60 -3.76 -13.22
N VAL A 41 -12.90 -3.01 -12.16
CA VAL A 41 -13.30 -1.61 -12.29
C VAL A 41 -12.06 -0.78 -12.62
N MET A 42 -12.08 -0.11 -13.77
CA MET A 42 -11.09 0.90 -14.14
C MET A 42 -11.82 2.23 -14.32
N LYS A 43 -11.54 3.16 -13.42
CA LYS A 43 -12.13 4.50 -13.45
C LYS A 43 -11.53 5.28 -14.61
N ARG A 44 -12.39 5.95 -15.37
CA ARG A 44 -12.01 6.80 -16.53
C ARG A 44 -12.24 8.28 -16.28
N THR A 45 -12.84 8.61 -15.13
CA THR A 45 -13.21 9.97 -14.75
C THR A 45 -12.36 10.39 -13.57
N ASP A 46 -11.87 11.61 -13.61
CA ASP A 46 -11.08 12.22 -12.54
C ASP A 46 -11.96 13.08 -11.62
N GLN A 47 -13.21 12.66 -11.39
CA GLN A 47 -14.18 13.45 -10.62
C GLN A 47 -14.24 12.99 -9.16
N CYS A 48 -14.12 13.95 -8.25
CA CYS A 48 -14.24 13.72 -6.80
C CYS A 48 -15.37 14.57 -6.19
N PRO A 49 -16.10 14.06 -5.19
CA PRO A 49 -15.94 12.73 -4.60
C PRO A 49 -16.46 11.61 -5.50
N ASP A 50 -15.84 10.44 -5.41
CA ASP A 50 -16.27 9.21 -6.09
C ASP A 50 -16.98 8.27 -5.10
N MET A 51 -18.00 7.54 -5.55
CA MET A 51 -18.83 6.68 -4.69
C MET A 51 -18.10 5.44 -4.16
N ASP A 52 -17.06 4.99 -4.87
CA ASP A 52 -16.24 3.83 -4.51
C ASP A 52 -15.05 4.21 -3.62
N ILE A 53 -14.85 5.50 -3.35
CA ILE A 53 -13.79 6.03 -2.48
C ILE A 53 -14.42 6.68 -1.25
N LYS A 54 -14.37 5.98 -0.12
CA LYS A 54 -15.06 6.37 1.12
C LYS A 54 -14.04 6.76 2.18
N ILE A 55 -14.30 7.89 2.85
CA ILE A 55 -13.48 8.35 3.97
C ILE A 55 -14.27 8.16 5.25
N PHE A 56 -13.74 7.37 6.18
CA PHE A 56 -14.36 7.14 7.47
C PHE A 56 -13.56 7.80 8.57
N LEU A 57 -14.25 8.55 9.44
CA LEU A 57 -13.71 8.98 10.74
C LEU A 57 -14.07 7.93 11.79
N TYR A 58 -13.06 7.50 12.54
CA TYR A 58 -13.22 6.64 13.71
C TYR A 58 -13.21 7.46 15.00
N SER A 59 -14.17 7.21 15.88
CA SER A 59 -14.21 7.75 17.24
C SER A 59 -13.80 6.69 18.27
N ASN A 60 -13.63 7.13 19.53
CA ASN A 60 -13.27 6.23 20.62
C ASN A 60 -14.31 5.10 20.77
N GLY A 61 -13.83 3.85 20.62
CA GLY A 61 -14.65 2.65 20.49
C GLY A 61 -14.62 2.13 19.06
N ALA A 62 -13.81 1.09 18.79
CA ALA A 62 -13.44 0.56 17.48
C ALA A 62 -14.59 0.13 16.52
N GLN A 63 -15.85 0.35 16.92
CA GLN A 63 -17.04 -0.03 16.16
C GLN A 63 -17.86 1.16 15.64
N ARG A 64 -17.62 2.40 16.09
CA ARG A 64 -18.35 3.57 15.58
C ARG A 64 -17.48 4.32 14.57
N LYS A 65 -17.83 4.17 13.29
CA LYS A 65 -17.29 4.98 12.19
C LYS A 65 -18.37 5.87 11.59
N LYS A 66 -17.98 7.04 11.11
CA LYS A 66 -18.86 7.93 10.34
C LYS A 66 -18.25 8.22 8.98
N LEU A 67 -19.05 8.10 7.94
CA LEU A 67 -18.66 8.52 6.59
C LEU A 67 -18.54 10.05 6.56
N ILE A 68 -17.45 10.55 6.01
CA ILE A 68 -17.22 11.96 5.78
C ILE A 68 -17.60 12.28 4.33
N ASP A 69 -18.64 13.08 4.16
CA ASP A 69 -19.00 13.63 2.85
C ASP A 69 -18.35 15.00 2.66
N VAL A 70 -17.29 15.06 1.87
CA VAL A 70 -16.54 16.30 1.57
C VAL A 70 -17.38 17.37 0.86
N ARG A 71 -18.55 17.04 0.30
CA ARG A 71 -19.49 18.02 -0.27
C ARG A 71 -20.20 18.84 0.81
N ASN A 72 -20.35 18.27 2.00
CA ASN A 72 -20.99 18.93 3.12
C ASN A 72 -19.93 19.68 3.95
N LYS A 73 -19.96 21.01 3.89
CA LYS A 73 -19.04 21.89 4.64
C LYS A 73 -19.03 21.63 6.16
N ASN A 74 -20.12 21.07 6.70
CA ASN A 74 -20.25 20.76 8.12
C ASN A 74 -20.01 19.27 8.46
N ALA A 75 -19.56 18.45 7.49
CA ALA A 75 -19.39 17.01 7.69
C ALA A 75 -18.48 16.70 8.89
N LEU A 76 -17.35 17.41 9.01
CA LEU A 76 -16.42 17.25 10.13
C LEU A 76 -17.06 17.64 11.47
N ARG A 77 -17.77 18.78 11.51
CA ARG A 77 -18.44 19.26 12.73
C ARG A 77 -19.45 18.25 13.28
N TYR A 78 -20.22 17.60 12.40
CA TYR A 78 -21.22 16.61 12.81
C TYR A 78 -20.67 15.18 12.93
N SER A 79 -19.47 14.92 12.42
CA SER A 79 -18.83 13.61 12.56
C SER A 79 -18.22 13.40 13.95
N GLY A 80 -17.99 14.46 14.72
CA GLY A 80 -17.25 14.38 15.98
C GLY A 80 -15.74 14.48 15.76
N TRP A 81 -15.32 15.12 14.67
CA TRP A 81 -13.96 15.59 14.48
C TRP A 81 -13.65 16.67 15.52
N ASP A 82 -12.45 16.59 16.10
CA ASP A 82 -11.97 17.53 17.11
C ASP A 82 -10.80 18.36 16.53
N PRO A 83 -10.98 19.66 16.26
CA PRO A 83 -9.93 20.50 15.68
C PRO A 83 -8.69 20.66 16.57
N SER A 84 -8.80 20.36 17.88
CA SER A 84 -7.65 20.41 18.80
C SER A 84 -6.72 19.20 18.70
N LYS A 85 -7.16 18.13 18.01
CA LYS A 85 -6.40 16.90 17.83
C LYS A 85 -5.67 16.86 16.50
N ARG A 86 -4.57 16.11 16.49
CA ARG A 86 -3.84 15.80 15.26
C ARG A 86 -4.67 14.89 14.36
N ASN A 87 -4.31 14.79 13.08
CA ASN A 87 -5.07 14.01 12.11
C ASN A 87 -4.16 12.95 11.49
N VAL A 88 -4.65 11.73 11.36
CA VAL A 88 -3.99 10.69 10.59
C VAL A 88 -4.93 10.16 9.52
N ILE A 89 -4.44 10.05 8.29
CA ILE A 89 -5.12 9.47 7.15
C ILE A 89 -4.45 8.14 6.84
N ILE A 90 -5.18 7.03 7.00
CA ILE A 90 -4.67 5.67 6.80
C ILE A 90 -5.23 5.13 5.49
N ILE A 91 -4.36 4.67 4.59
CA ILE A 91 -4.72 4.20 3.25
C ILE A 91 -4.22 2.78 3.03
N HIS A 92 -5.14 1.87 2.71
CA HIS A 92 -4.81 0.48 2.42
C HIS A 92 -4.28 0.29 0.99
N GLY A 93 -3.69 -0.89 0.75
CA GLY A 93 -3.17 -1.27 -0.56
C GLY A 93 -4.05 -2.25 -1.33
N PHE A 94 -3.40 -2.99 -2.23
CA PHE A 94 -4.05 -3.96 -3.11
C PHE A 94 -4.78 -5.08 -2.36
N ASN A 95 -6.01 -5.37 -2.77
CA ASN A 95 -6.88 -6.38 -2.16
C ASN A 95 -7.03 -6.19 -0.64
N GLY A 96 -7.01 -4.91 -0.21
CA GLY A 96 -7.20 -4.48 1.16
C GLY A 96 -8.55 -3.80 1.35
N THR A 97 -8.88 -3.54 2.61
CA THR A 97 -10.04 -2.76 3.04
C THR A 97 -9.63 -1.91 4.24
N GLU A 98 -10.39 -0.87 4.55
CA GLU A 98 -10.15 -0.11 5.78
C GLU A 98 -10.35 -0.96 7.06
N SER A 99 -11.27 -1.93 6.98
CA SER A 99 -11.83 -2.65 8.13
C SER A 99 -11.13 -3.95 8.49
N LYS A 100 -10.13 -4.38 7.71
CA LYS A 100 -9.40 -5.63 7.90
C LYS A 100 -7.91 -5.39 8.17
N THR A 101 -7.25 -6.39 8.75
CA THR A 101 -5.80 -6.42 8.92
C THR A 101 -5.11 -6.32 7.55
N PRO A 102 -4.05 -5.51 7.39
CA PRO A 102 -3.28 -4.86 8.46
C PRO A 102 -3.75 -3.46 8.92
N MET A 103 -4.79 -2.88 8.32
CA MET A 103 -5.19 -1.49 8.59
C MET A 103 -5.77 -1.28 9.99
N THR A 104 -6.55 -2.25 10.46
CA THR A 104 -7.13 -2.23 11.81
C THR A 104 -6.07 -2.11 12.90
N ILE A 105 -4.89 -2.68 12.69
CA ILE A 105 -3.77 -2.60 13.62
C ILE A 105 -3.33 -1.13 13.72
N ILE A 106 -2.98 -0.48 12.61
CA ILE A 106 -2.55 0.93 12.62
C ILE A 106 -3.64 1.85 13.21
N ARG A 107 -4.88 1.67 12.77
CA ARG A 107 -6.04 2.43 13.24
C ARG A 107 -6.20 2.34 14.75
N ASN A 108 -6.18 1.13 15.30
CA ASN A 108 -6.34 0.92 16.74
C ASN A 108 -5.14 1.49 17.53
N ALA A 109 -3.93 1.46 16.97
CA ALA A 109 -2.74 2.09 17.57
C ALA A 109 -2.97 3.59 17.81
N TYR A 110 -3.47 4.30 16.80
CA TYR A 110 -3.76 5.73 16.90
C TYR A 110 -4.96 6.03 17.78
N LEU A 111 -6.05 5.24 17.68
CA LEU A 111 -7.22 5.41 18.55
C LEU A 111 -6.86 5.31 20.03
N ASN A 112 -5.96 4.38 20.38
CA ASN A 112 -5.51 4.19 21.76
C ASN A 112 -4.76 5.41 22.34
N ARG A 113 -4.18 6.28 21.49
CA ARG A 113 -3.50 7.50 21.96
C ARG A 113 -4.46 8.61 22.38
N LYS A 114 -5.69 8.61 21.84
CA LYS A 114 -6.76 9.59 22.11
C LYS A 114 -6.49 11.04 21.67
N ASP A 115 -5.27 11.37 21.22
CA ASP A 115 -4.82 12.68 20.74
C ASP A 115 -4.86 12.83 19.20
N TYR A 116 -5.39 11.84 18.49
CA TYR A 116 -5.62 11.86 17.04
C TYR A 116 -7.10 11.73 16.67
N ASN A 117 -7.51 12.45 15.62
CA ASN A 117 -8.60 12.08 14.74
C ASN A 117 -8.08 11.04 13.74
N VAL A 118 -8.74 9.88 13.68
CA VAL A 118 -8.27 8.75 12.87
C VAL A 118 -9.18 8.57 11.66
N PHE A 119 -8.66 8.87 10.48
CA PHE A 119 -9.35 8.70 9.22
C PHE A 119 -8.80 7.49 8.47
N THR A 120 -9.68 6.74 7.81
CA THR A 120 -9.31 5.67 6.88
C THR A 120 -9.92 5.93 5.52
N VAL A 121 -9.15 5.69 4.46
CA VAL A 121 -9.62 5.74 3.08
C VAL A 121 -9.88 4.32 2.61
N ASP A 122 -11.13 4.05 2.27
CA ASP A 122 -11.61 2.77 1.76
C ASP A 122 -11.87 2.88 0.27
N TRP A 123 -11.14 2.09 -0.50
CA TRP A 123 -11.24 2.01 -1.96
C TRP A 123 -11.29 0.55 -2.42
N GLU A 124 -11.76 -0.36 -1.55
CA GLU A 124 -11.93 -1.81 -1.79
C GLU A 124 -12.53 -2.14 -3.18
N PRO A 125 -13.62 -1.48 -3.65
CA PRO A 125 -14.22 -1.82 -4.95
C PRO A 125 -13.27 -1.64 -6.15
N LEU A 126 -12.25 -0.80 -5.99
CA LEU A 126 -11.29 -0.42 -7.03
C LEU A 126 -9.99 -1.21 -6.96
N THR A 127 -9.85 -2.12 -5.98
CA THR A 127 -8.57 -2.77 -5.65
C THR A 127 -8.66 -4.28 -5.43
N PHE A 128 -9.76 -4.91 -5.86
CA PHE A 128 -10.01 -6.33 -5.65
C PHE A 128 -9.05 -7.23 -6.47
N PHE A 129 -8.61 -8.36 -5.89
CA PHE A 129 -7.84 -9.37 -6.60
C PHE A 129 -8.72 -10.12 -7.62
N PRO A 130 -8.30 -10.33 -8.88
CA PRO A 130 -6.94 -10.22 -9.42
C PRO A 130 -6.63 -8.91 -10.19
N CYS A 131 -7.43 -7.86 -10.01
CA CYS A 131 -7.45 -6.66 -10.86
C CYS A 131 -6.31 -5.66 -10.60
N TYR A 132 -5.06 -6.12 -10.52
CA TYR A 132 -3.92 -5.28 -10.11
C TYR A 132 -3.64 -4.11 -11.06
N LEU A 133 -3.74 -4.31 -12.38
CA LEU A 133 -3.53 -3.24 -13.37
C LEU A 133 -4.58 -2.13 -13.25
N SER A 134 -5.86 -2.50 -13.13
CA SER A 134 -6.93 -1.52 -12.89
C SER A 134 -6.73 -0.82 -11.55
N SER A 135 -6.30 -1.55 -10.51
CA SER A 135 -5.99 -0.99 -9.19
C SER A 135 -4.90 0.08 -9.26
N LEU A 136 -3.81 -0.20 -9.99
CA LEU A 136 -2.74 0.77 -10.24
C LEU A 136 -3.28 2.02 -10.94
N SER A 137 -4.05 1.85 -12.01
CA SER A 137 -4.68 2.98 -12.72
C SER A 137 -5.55 3.83 -11.78
N ASN A 138 -6.36 3.18 -10.95
CA ASN A 138 -7.29 3.84 -10.03
C ASN A 138 -6.59 4.63 -8.91
N THR A 139 -5.33 4.32 -8.57
CA THR A 139 -4.62 5.02 -7.48
C THR A 139 -4.55 6.54 -7.69
N ARG A 140 -4.51 7.01 -8.94
CA ARG A 140 -4.54 8.44 -9.29
C ARG A 140 -5.82 9.11 -8.79
N LEU A 141 -6.98 8.52 -9.11
CA LEU A 141 -8.28 9.02 -8.64
C LEU A 141 -8.39 8.97 -7.12
N VAL A 142 -7.91 7.88 -6.50
CA VAL A 142 -7.91 7.76 -5.02
C VAL A 142 -7.06 8.85 -4.38
N ALA A 143 -5.89 9.15 -4.95
CA ALA A 143 -5.02 10.23 -4.48
C ALA A 143 -5.69 11.60 -4.62
N GLN A 144 -6.32 11.88 -5.76
CA GLN A 144 -7.05 13.14 -5.97
C GLN A 144 -8.21 13.31 -4.99
N CYS A 145 -9.05 12.28 -4.80
CA CYS A 145 -10.18 12.36 -3.88
C CYS A 145 -9.73 12.46 -2.42
N THR A 146 -8.62 11.81 -2.07
CA THR A 146 -8.02 11.94 -0.73
C THR A 146 -7.39 13.32 -0.53
N ALA A 147 -6.80 13.92 -1.58
CA ALA A 147 -6.30 15.29 -1.54
C ALA A 147 -7.42 16.32 -1.38
N GLN A 148 -8.59 16.11 -2.02
CA GLN A 148 -9.79 16.93 -1.78
C GLN A 148 -10.21 16.88 -0.31
N PHE A 149 -10.15 15.71 0.32
CA PHE A 149 -10.42 15.56 1.75
C PHE A 149 -9.35 16.23 2.64
N TYR A 150 -8.07 16.07 2.30
CA TYR A 150 -6.98 16.77 2.98
C TYR A 150 -7.16 18.29 2.92
N ALA A 151 -7.53 18.82 1.75
CA ALA A 151 -7.87 20.22 1.59
C ALA A 151 -9.08 20.60 2.47
N HIS A 152 -10.11 19.76 2.55
CA HIS A 152 -11.26 20.01 3.42
C HIS A 152 -10.88 20.08 4.92
N LEU A 153 -9.96 19.22 5.39
CA LEU A 153 -9.43 19.27 6.76
C LEU A 153 -8.70 20.60 7.03
N THR A 154 -7.79 20.99 6.14
CA THR A 154 -6.99 22.22 6.31
C THR A 154 -7.84 23.48 6.23
N HIS A 155 -8.80 23.54 5.30
CA HIS A 155 -9.78 24.65 5.23
C HIS A 155 -10.68 24.75 6.47
N SER A 156 -10.89 23.63 7.18
CA SER A 156 -11.67 23.58 8.41
C SER A 156 -10.85 23.94 9.66
N GLY A 157 -9.57 24.29 9.51
CA GLY A 157 -8.68 24.74 10.59
C GLY A 157 -7.63 23.72 11.05
N ALA A 158 -7.55 22.54 10.43
CA ALA A 158 -6.47 21.60 10.73
C ALA A 158 -5.12 22.17 10.24
N SER A 159 -4.12 22.19 11.12
CA SER A 159 -2.75 22.51 10.72
C SER A 159 -2.19 21.41 9.81
N ALA A 160 -1.66 21.77 8.65
CA ALA A 160 -0.99 20.83 7.75
C ALA A 160 0.19 20.10 8.43
N TYR A 161 0.84 20.75 9.40
CA TYR A 161 1.90 20.18 10.23
C TYR A 161 1.40 18.98 11.07
N ASP A 162 0.14 19.03 11.52
CA ASP A 162 -0.47 18.02 12.37
C ASP A 162 -1.25 16.94 11.58
N ILE A 163 -1.08 16.88 10.25
CA ILE A 163 -1.69 15.85 9.40
C ILE A 163 -0.62 14.87 8.91
N HIS A 164 -0.81 13.59 9.22
CA HIS A 164 0.04 12.49 8.76
C HIS A 164 -0.70 11.61 7.76
N CYS A 165 -0.07 11.25 6.63
CA CYS A 165 -0.57 10.20 5.74
C CYS A 165 0.22 8.90 5.97
N VAL A 166 -0.49 7.82 6.29
CA VAL A 166 0.09 6.49 6.52
C VAL A 166 -0.47 5.54 5.46
N GLY A 167 0.37 5.13 4.53
CA GLY A 167 -0.04 4.29 3.41
C GLY A 167 0.66 2.95 3.42
N HIS A 168 -0.07 1.85 3.27
CA HIS A 168 0.50 0.50 3.10
C HIS A 168 0.46 0.07 1.63
N SER A 169 1.54 -0.51 1.12
CA SER A 169 1.58 -1.05 -0.25
C SER A 169 1.20 0.03 -1.28
N LEU A 170 0.19 -0.18 -2.12
CA LEU A 170 -0.33 0.86 -3.04
C LEU A 170 -0.79 2.13 -2.32
N GLY A 171 -1.26 2.03 -1.07
CA GLY A 171 -1.63 3.18 -0.24
C GLY A 171 -0.46 4.12 0.03
N ALA A 172 0.79 3.63 0.06
CA ALA A 172 1.98 4.47 0.21
C ALA A 172 2.16 5.41 -1.00
N HIS A 173 1.93 4.89 -2.21
CA HIS A 173 1.96 5.69 -3.42
C HIS A 173 0.78 6.66 -3.48
N ILE A 174 -0.41 6.26 -3.04
CA ILE A 174 -1.57 7.15 -2.94
C ILE A 174 -1.24 8.34 -2.01
N CYS A 175 -0.63 8.09 -0.84
CA CYS A 175 -0.15 9.18 0.03
C CYS A 175 0.83 10.11 -0.69
N GLY A 176 1.75 9.57 -1.49
CA GLY A 176 2.66 10.37 -2.33
C GLY A 176 1.91 11.23 -3.33
N MET A 177 1.15 10.58 -4.22
CA MET A 177 0.40 11.21 -5.32
C MET A 177 -0.60 12.29 -4.87
N MET A 178 -1.05 12.28 -3.62
CA MET A 178 -1.85 13.39 -3.08
C MET A 178 -1.15 14.74 -3.26
N SER A 179 0.19 14.81 -3.20
CA SER A 179 0.93 16.07 -3.38
C SER A 179 0.73 16.71 -4.75
N ASN A 180 0.43 15.93 -5.79
CA ASN A 180 0.15 16.44 -7.14
C ASN A 180 -1.12 17.29 -7.20
N HIS A 181 -1.98 17.19 -6.19
CA HIS A 181 -3.27 17.86 -6.12
C HIS A 181 -3.36 18.87 -4.98
N LEU A 182 -2.26 19.11 -4.25
CA LEU A 182 -2.20 20.04 -3.13
C LEU A 182 -1.34 21.24 -3.49
N THR A 183 -1.78 22.44 -3.08
CA THR A 183 -1.00 23.68 -3.25
C THR A 183 0.20 23.75 -2.33
N HIS A 184 0.12 23.06 -1.19
CA HIS A 184 1.20 22.95 -0.21
C HIS A 184 1.54 21.49 0.03
N ARG A 185 2.84 21.25 0.16
CA ARG A 185 3.39 19.93 0.44
C ARG A 185 2.84 19.40 1.77
N GLN A 186 2.55 18.10 1.82
CA GLN A 186 2.18 17.44 3.07
C GLN A 186 3.31 17.55 4.09
N HIS A 187 2.99 17.53 5.38
CA HIS A 187 4.04 17.53 6.39
C HIS A 187 4.74 16.17 6.48
N LYS A 188 3.99 15.10 6.74
CA LYS A 188 4.56 13.77 7.01
C LYS A 188 3.84 12.65 6.26
N ILE A 189 4.60 11.90 5.45
CA ILE A 189 4.15 10.65 4.84
C ILE A 189 4.94 9.48 5.44
N ILE A 190 4.22 8.41 5.77
CA ILE A 190 4.78 7.15 6.28
C ILE A 190 4.36 6.04 5.33
N GLY A 191 5.29 5.60 4.48
CA GLY A 191 5.14 4.51 3.55
C GLY A 191 5.48 3.16 4.20
N LEU A 192 4.51 2.27 4.28
CA LEU A 192 4.65 0.94 4.87
C LEU A 192 4.78 -0.08 3.75
N ASP A 193 6.02 -0.50 3.50
CA ASP A 193 6.43 -1.41 2.43
C ASP A 193 5.78 -1.06 1.08
N PRO A 194 6.12 0.11 0.48
CA PRO A 194 5.50 0.61 -0.75
C PRO A 194 5.52 -0.43 -1.88
N ALA A 195 4.44 -0.54 -2.65
CA ALA A 195 4.27 -1.64 -3.60
C ALA A 195 5.24 -1.56 -4.79
N ARG A 196 5.93 -2.65 -5.08
CA ARG A 196 6.88 -2.73 -6.21
C ARG A 196 6.26 -3.02 -7.57
N PRO A 197 5.38 -4.03 -7.74
CA PRO A 197 5.07 -4.54 -9.07
C PRO A 197 4.51 -3.44 -9.96
N LEU A 198 5.16 -3.22 -11.09
CA LEU A 198 4.85 -2.19 -12.09
C LEU A 198 4.99 -0.72 -11.63
N VAL A 199 5.52 -0.47 -10.44
CA VAL A 199 5.78 0.89 -9.93
C VAL A 199 7.27 1.25 -10.03
N ASP A 200 8.18 0.42 -9.48
CA ASP A 200 9.61 0.79 -9.33
C ASP A 200 10.34 1.07 -10.65
N ARG A 201 9.90 0.41 -11.73
CA ARG A 201 10.54 0.44 -13.06
C ARG A 201 9.79 1.26 -14.09
N TYR A 202 8.51 1.54 -13.85
CA TYR A 202 7.62 2.12 -14.86
C TYR A 202 6.84 3.34 -14.37
N GLY A 203 6.80 3.58 -13.06
CA GLY A 203 6.22 4.79 -12.48
C GLY A 203 7.13 5.99 -12.68
N SER A 204 6.61 7.05 -13.31
CA SER A 204 7.23 8.37 -13.21
C SER A 204 7.23 8.84 -11.75
N ALA A 205 8.01 9.88 -11.43
CA ALA A 205 8.01 10.46 -10.08
C ALA A 205 6.60 10.85 -9.61
N GLU A 206 5.72 11.25 -10.54
CA GLU A 206 4.33 11.63 -10.27
C GLU A 206 3.41 10.43 -9.96
N PHE A 207 3.80 9.19 -10.26
CA PHE A 207 2.98 7.99 -10.07
C PHE A 207 3.50 7.05 -8.98
N ARG A 208 4.44 7.52 -8.16
CA ARG A 208 5.00 6.73 -7.06
C ARG A 208 5.33 7.64 -5.88
N LEU A 209 5.69 7.01 -4.77
CA LEU A 209 6.12 7.74 -3.59
C LEU A 209 7.55 8.24 -3.82
N THR A 210 7.79 9.51 -3.51
CA THR A 210 9.11 10.14 -3.54
C THR A 210 9.32 11.00 -2.30
N ARG A 211 10.58 11.35 -2.03
CA ARG A 211 10.93 12.27 -0.94
C ARG A 211 10.34 13.67 -1.15
N ASP A 212 10.00 14.04 -2.37
CA ASP A 212 9.47 15.36 -2.70
C ASP A 212 7.97 15.51 -2.41
N ASP A 213 7.30 14.45 -2.00
CA ASP A 213 5.85 14.46 -1.79
C ASP A 213 5.47 15.04 -0.40
N ALA A 214 6.40 15.04 0.56
CA ALA A 214 6.20 15.60 1.91
C ALA A 214 7.46 16.28 2.47
N THR A 215 7.30 17.10 3.52
CA THR A 215 8.43 17.68 4.26
C THR A 215 9.29 16.60 4.89
N MET A 216 8.63 15.53 5.35
CA MET A 216 9.25 14.32 5.85
C MET A 216 8.57 13.09 5.25
N VAL A 217 9.37 12.24 4.61
CA VAL A 217 8.91 10.96 4.05
C VAL A 217 9.70 9.86 4.71
N GLN A 218 9.02 9.02 5.47
CA GLN A 218 9.58 7.84 6.09
C GLN A 218 9.09 6.60 5.36
N VAL A 219 9.99 5.65 5.11
CA VAL A 219 9.64 4.34 4.55
C VAL A 219 10.06 3.23 5.50
N ILE A 220 9.20 2.23 5.68
CA ILE A 220 9.50 1.01 6.45
C ILE A 220 9.46 -0.17 5.48
N HIS A 221 10.62 -0.77 5.23
CA HIS A 221 10.81 -1.91 4.35
C HIS A 221 10.75 -3.21 5.13
N THR A 222 9.89 -4.13 4.70
CA THR A 222 9.76 -5.47 5.28
C THR A 222 9.70 -6.59 4.25
N ASN A 223 9.35 -6.29 2.99
CA ASN A 223 9.40 -7.20 1.85
C ASN A 223 10.00 -6.58 0.59
N ALA A 224 11.02 -5.73 0.76
CA ALA A 224 11.74 -5.06 -0.31
C ALA A 224 12.30 -6.05 -1.35
N GLY A 225 12.12 -5.73 -2.62
CA GLY A 225 12.55 -6.54 -3.75
C GLY A 225 11.60 -7.69 -4.11
N PHE A 226 10.46 -7.85 -3.44
CA PHE A 226 9.42 -8.80 -3.88
C PHE A 226 8.06 -8.10 -4.02
N LEU A 227 7.27 -7.94 -2.94
CA LEU A 227 6.07 -7.10 -2.97
C LEU A 227 6.38 -5.62 -2.68
N GLY A 228 7.40 -5.35 -1.86
CA GLY A 228 7.85 -4.01 -1.52
C GLY A 228 8.94 -3.48 -2.47
N GLU A 229 8.99 -2.18 -2.69
CA GLU A 229 10.04 -1.51 -3.47
C GLU A 229 11.42 -1.72 -2.83
N ALA A 230 12.45 -1.95 -3.66
CA ALA A 230 13.83 -2.02 -3.21
C ALA A 230 14.52 -0.65 -3.13
N PRO A 231 14.24 0.31 -4.04
CA PRO A 231 14.81 1.65 -3.96
C PRO A 231 14.45 2.38 -2.67
N GLN A 232 15.33 3.29 -2.27
CA GLN A 232 15.13 4.15 -1.11
C GLN A 232 14.45 5.44 -1.54
N VAL A 233 13.15 5.48 -1.30
CA VAL A 233 12.28 6.56 -1.80
C VAL A 233 12.01 7.63 -0.76
N GLY A 234 12.38 7.40 0.50
CA GLY A 234 12.18 8.33 1.60
C GLY A 234 13.25 9.39 1.75
N HIS A 235 12.99 10.29 2.69
CA HIS A 235 14.02 11.05 3.39
C HIS A 235 14.79 10.12 4.35
N VAL A 236 14.05 9.23 5.01
CA VAL A 236 14.59 8.17 5.86
C VAL A 236 13.94 6.83 5.52
N ASP A 237 14.76 5.79 5.42
CA ASP A 237 14.35 4.43 5.07
C ASP A 237 14.76 3.47 6.18
N PHE A 238 13.81 2.70 6.71
CA PHE A 238 14.05 1.69 7.73
C PHE A 238 13.96 0.29 7.16
N CYS A 239 15.04 -0.47 7.28
CA CYS A 239 15.11 -1.88 6.91
C CYS A 239 14.89 -2.75 8.15
N VAL A 240 13.67 -3.26 8.34
CA VAL A 240 13.37 -4.12 9.49
C VAL A 240 13.82 -5.54 9.20
N ASN A 241 14.67 -6.09 10.08
CA ASN A 241 15.22 -7.44 9.96
C ASN A 241 15.89 -7.71 8.59
N GLY A 242 16.57 -6.70 8.04
CA GLY A 242 17.20 -6.78 6.70
C GLY A 242 16.26 -6.41 5.55
N GLY A 243 15.02 -6.01 5.83
CA GLY A 243 14.10 -5.36 4.89
C GLY A 243 13.39 -6.26 3.88
N ARG A 244 13.75 -7.55 3.77
CA ARG A 244 13.26 -8.45 2.70
C ARG A 244 12.36 -9.59 3.15
N LEU A 245 12.78 -10.35 4.15
CA LEU A 245 12.05 -11.51 4.67
C LEU A 245 12.00 -11.40 6.17
N GLN A 246 10.79 -11.33 6.72
CA GLN A 246 10.62 -11.24 8.16
C GLN A 246 10.76 -12.63 8.82
N PRO A 247 11.52 -12.76 9.92
CA PRO A 247 11.79 -14.05 10.55
C PRO A 247 10.53 -14.86 10.91
N SER A 248 9.48 -14.19 11.38
CA SER A 248 8.19 -14.81 11.73
C SER A 248 7.45 -15.44 10.55
N CYS A 249 7.77 -15.01 9.32
CA CYS A 249 7.17 -15.48 8.08
C CYS A 249 7.98 -16.59 7.39
N ALA A 250 9.18 -16.92 7.88
CA ALA A 250 10.09 -17.86 7.21
C ALA A 250 9.46 -19.26 7.02
N ASN A 251 8.63 -19.69 7.97
CA ASN A 251 7.98 -21.00 7.97
C ASN A 251 6.72 -21.06 7.07
N GLU A 252 6.35 -19.98 6.40
CA GLU A 252 5.26 -20.02 5.42
C GLU A 252 5.65 -20.92 4.23
N PRO A 253 4.82 -21.94 3.88
CA PRO A 253 5.19 -22.96 2.92
C PRO A 253 5.16 -22.46 1.47
N ARG A 254 4.35 -21.43 1.18
CA ARG A 254 4.21 -20.87 -0.17
C ARG A 254 4.93 -19.54 -0.26
N ASN A 255 5.77 -19.35 -1.29
CA ASN A 255 6.51 -18.11 -1.52
C ASN A 255 5.62 -16.86 -1.46
N ILE A 256 4.43 -16.91 -2.07
CA ILE A 256 3.49 -15.79 -2.05
C ILE A 256 2.90 -15.52 -0.65
N ARG A 257 2.67 -16.56 0.17
CA ARG A 257 2.21 -16.39 1.56
C ARG A 257 3.33 -15.80 2.42
N ARG A 258 4.55 -16.28 2.26
CA ARG A 258 5.76 -15.77 2.92
C ARG A 258 5.97 -14.27 2.63
N ALA A 259 5.83 -13.90 1.36
CA ALA A 259 5.93 -12.52 0.92
C ALA A 259 4.81 -11.65 1.48
N ARG A 260 3.53 -12.08 1.35
CA ARG A 260 2.37 -11.36 1.92
C ARG A 260 2.50 -11.17 3.43
N CYS A 261 2.91 -12.21 4.16
CA CYS A 261 3.20 -12.13 5.59
C CYS A 261 4.24 -11.04 5.86
N SER A 262 5.40 -11.08 5.19
CA SER A 262 6.46 -10.06 5.39
C SER A 262 5.99 -8.66 5.03
N HIS A 263 5.22 -8.52 3.95
CA HIS A 263 4.66 -7.27 3.46
C HIS A 263 3.65 -6.63 4.43
N PHE A 264 2.85 -7.44 5.12
CA PHE A 264 1.88 -6.95 6.11
C PHE A 264 2.53 -6.54 7.44
N LEU A 265 3.72 -7.05 7.75
CA LEU A 265 4.38 -6.76 9.02
C LEU A 265 4.91 -5.33 9.13
N SER A 266 5.08 -4.59 8.04
CA SER A 266 5.41 -3.16 8.08
C SER A 266 4.38 -2.37 8.89
N ALA A 267 3.10 -2.70 8.72
CA ALA A 267 2.00 -2.14 9.50
C ALA A 267 2.09 -2.50 10.98
N CYS A 268 2.42 -3.75 11.32
CA CYS A 268 2.60 -4.20 12.69
C CYS A 268 3.77 -3.47 13.39
N PHE A 269 4.93 -3.40 12.74
CA PHE A 269 6.09 -2.72 13.29
C PHE A 269 5.88 -1.23 13.44
N PHE A 270 5.22 -0.60 12.46
CA PHE A 270 4.84 0.80 12.58
C PHE A 270 3.86 1.02 13.73
N ALA A 271 2.81 0.21 13.82
CA ALA A 271 1.84 0.27 14.90
C ALA A 271 2.48 0.15 16.30
N ALA A 272 3.44 -0.75 16.49
CA ALA A 272 4.20 -0.86 17.73
C ALA A 272 5.00 0.42 18.07
N SER A 273 5.39 1.20 17.06
CA SER A 273 6.07 2.48 17.26
C SER A 273 5.16 3.62 17.75
N VAL A 274 3.84 3.50 17.59
CA VAL A 274 2.87 4.58 17.87
C VAL A 274 2.74 4.86 19.39
N SER A 275 3.03 3.86 20.22
CA SER A 275 3.10 4.04 21.68
C SER A 275 4.42 4.70 22.12
N GLU A 276 4.50 5.17 23.37
CA GLU A 276 5.76 5.71 23.92
C GLU A 276 6.90 4.69 23.95
N ARG A 277 6.59 3.39 24.01
CA ARG A 277 7.60 2.31 23.91
C ARG A 277 8.30 2.31 22.56
N GLY A 278 7.64 2.83 21.53
CA GLY A 278 8.18 3.01 20.18
C GLY A 278 9.49 3.78 20.11
N LYS A 279 9.78 4.67 21.07
CA LYS A 279 11.08 5.37 21.19
C LYS A 279 12.27 4.42 21.33
N ARG A 280 12.03 3.16 21.73
CA ARG A 280 13.06 2.12 21.89
C ARG A 280 13.38 1.41 20.57
N HIS A 281 12.52 1.51 19.56
CA HIS A 281 12.71 0.91 18.24
C HIS A 281 13.71 1.74 17.42
N ARG A 282 14.97 1.71 17.85
CA ARG A 282 16.05 2.50 17.26
C ARG A 282 16.82 1.70 16.21
N GLY A 283 16.89 2.22 15.00
CA GLY A 283 17.74 1.69 13.94
C GLY A 283 19.16 2.25 13.99
N VAL A 284 20.10 1.51 13.42
CA VAL A 284 21.50 1.93 13.22
C VAL A 284 21.75 2.17 11.73
N PRO A 285 22.68 3.07 11.33
CA PRO A 285 22.90 3.38 9.93
C PRO A 285 23.29 2.11 9.15
N CYS A 286 22.70 1.95 7.96
CA CYS A 286 23.02 0.84 7.08
C CYS A 286 23.11 1.27 5.61
N SER A 287 23.65 0.40 4.76
CA SER A 287 23.77 0.67 3.33
C SER A 287 22.40 0.70 2.65
N SER A 288 22.36 1.20 1.42
CA SER A 288 21.13 1.26 0.63
C SER A 288 20.49 -0.10 0.34
N THR A 289 21.27 -1.17 0.50
CA THR A 289 20.84 -2.57 0.31
C THR A 289 20.44 -3.26 1.62
N CYS A 290 20.23 -2.47 2.68
CA CYS A 290 19.88 -2.95 4.03
C CYS A 290 20.99 -3.80 4.69
N GLN A 291 22.27 -3.56 4.36
CA GLN A 291 23.40 -4.20 5.04
C GLN A 291 23.97 -3.28 6.12
N PRO A 292 24.03 -3.71 7.40
CA PRO A 292 24.58 -2.90 8.47
C PRO A 292 25.98 -2.38 8.13
N LEU A 293 26.22 -1.09 8.34
CA LEU A 293 27.56 -0.52 8.18
C LEU A 293 28.45 -0.96 9.35
N SER A 294 29.76 -1.04 9.11
CA SER A 294 30.71 -1.39 10.17
C SER A 294 30.64 -0.37 11.32
N PRO A 295 30.70 -0.82 12.59
CA PRO A 295 30.63 0.06 13.76
C PRO A 295 31.62 1.23 13.74
N ALA A 296 32.77 1.07 13.06
CA ALA A 296 33.78 2.12 12.90
C ALA A 296 33.29 3.36 12.12
N TYR A 297 32.27 3.21 11.28
CA TYR A 297 31.69 4.29 10.45
C TYR A 297 30.36 4.82 10.99
N THR A 298 29.80 4.18 12.01
CA THR A 298 28.49 4.52 12.57
C THR A 298 28.66 5.07 13.99
N LYS A 299 29.32 6.22 14.14
CA LYS A 299 29.35 6.94 15.44
C LYS A 299 27.91 7.07 15.96
N ASP A 300 27.51 6.31 16.98
CA ASP A 300 26.24 6.28 17.76
C ASP A 300 24.94 6.95 17.21
N VAL A 301 24.76 7.15 15.90
CA VAL A 301 23.57 7.77 15.31
C VAL A 301 22.47 6.73 15.32
N ARG A 302 21.63 6.80 16.34
CA ARG A 302 20.45 5.94 16.47
C ARG A 302 19.20 6.76 16.21
N VAL A 303 18.37 6.30 15.29
CA VAL A 303 17.11 6.96 14.94
C VAL A 303 15.95 6.03 15.28
N SER A 304 14.99 6.55 16.06
CA SER A 304 13.74 5.85 16.35
C SER A 304 12.95 5.67 15.06
N MET A 305 12.48 4.45 14.79
CA MET A 305 11.62 4.14 13.66
C MET A 305 10.16 4.44 13.99
N GLY A 306 9.46 5.04 13.04
CA GLY A 306 8.00 5.12 13.01
C GLY A 306 7.49 6.44 13.55
N PHE A 307 6.56 6.39 14.50
CA PHE A 307 5.90 7.58 15.02
C PHE A 307 6.89 8.61 15.61
N HIS A 308 7.94 8.13 16.29
CA HIS A 308 8.95 8.96 16.98
C HIS A 308 10.15 9.33 16.11
N THR A 309 10.09 9.11 14.80
CA THR A 309 11.18 9.51 13.89
C THR A 309 11.28 11.04 13.84
N PRO A 310 12.47 11.63 14.11
CA PRO A 310 12.71 13.07 13.96
C PRO A 310 12.51 13.54 12.51
N ASP A 311 11.92 14.70 12.30
CA ASP A 311 11.59 15.17 10.94
C ASP A 311 12.82 15.58 10.11
N ASN A 312 13.96 15.81 10.77
CA ASN A 312 15.26 16.05 10.13
C ASN A 312 16.06 14.76 9.90
N ALA A 313 15.54 13.58 10.26
CA ALA A 313 16.26 12.32 10.06
C ALA A 313 16.44 12.03 8.57
N ARG A 314 17.65 11.65 8.17
CA ARG A 314 18.01 11.34 6.78
C ARG A 314 18.82 10.06 6.70
N GLY A 315 18.67 9.34 5.59
CA GLY A 315 19.46 8.15 5.26
C GLY A 315 18.77 6.83 5.63
N THR A 316 19.54 5.75 5.65
CA THR A 316 19.02 4.40 5.85
C THR A 316 19.39 3.84 7.20
N PHE A 317 18.43 3.21 7.86
CA PHE A 317 18.62 2.60 9.16
C PHE A 317 18.14 1.15 9.17
N CYS A 318 18.96 0.26 9.69
CA CYS A 318 18.63 -1.13 9.90
C CYS A 318 18.21 -1.33 11.35
N ILE A 319 17.10 -2.02 11.53
CA ILE A 319 16.53 -2.29 12.85
C ILE A 319 16.22 -3.77 12.98
N LYS A 320 16.56 -4.35 14.14
CA LYS A 320 16.17 -5.71 14.49
C LYS A 320 14.93 -5.64 15.38
N MET A 321 13.86 -6.30 14.97
CA MET A 321 12.62 -6.43 15.74
C MET A 321 12.30 -7.91 15.96
N ARG A 322 12.13 -8.31 17.22
CA ARG A 322 11.79 -9.70 17.58
C ARG A 322 10.29 -9.97 17.36
N ASN A 323 9.99 -11.20 16.93
CA ASN A 323 8.67 -11.87 16.84
C ASN A 323 7.42 -10.98 16.73
N SER A 324 6.93 -10.81 15.50
CA SER A 324 5.71 -10.07 15.17
C SER A 324 4.43 -10.91 15.06
N LYS A 325 4.45 -12.19 15.45
CA LYS A 325 3.30 -13.12 15.29
C LYS A 325 2.05 -12.69 16.08
N SER A 326 2.17 -11.72 16.99
CA SER A 326 1.12 -11.32 17.93
C SER A 326 0.95 -9.79 18.00
N CYS A 327 0.85 -9.04 16.90
CA CYS A 327 0.83 -7.57 17.00
C CYS A 327 -0.54 -6.98 17.35
N PRO A 328 -0.73 -6.55 18.61
CA PRO A 328 -1.47 -5.32 18.92
C PRO A 328 -0.69 -4.43 19.92
N PHE A 329 0.47 -3.92 19.47
CA PHE A 329 1.21 -2.74 19.98
C PHE A 329 2.25 -2.87 21.11
N ASP A 330 2.98 -3.99 21.20
CA ASP A 330 4.17 -4.12 22.07
C ASP A 330 5.49 -3.76 21.38
#